data_AF-A0A3D0PGD4-F1
#
_entry.id   AF-A0A3D0PGD4-F1
#
_cell.length_a   1.000
_cell.length_b   1.000
_cell.length_c   1.000
_cell.angle_alpha   90.00
_cell.angle_beta   90.00
_cell.angle_gamma   90.00
#
_symmetry.space_group_name_H-M   'P 1'
#
loop_
_entity.id
_entity.type
_entity.pdbx_description
1 polymer ?
#
loop_
_entity_poly.entity_id
_entity_poly.type
_entity_poly.pdbx_seq_one_letter_code
_entity_poly.pdbx_strand_id
1 'polypeptide(L)'
;MNGSQGRQLIYLLLTISGTVLTQRANWQFIQENGGFALGEFIAQAGATAAGQSLSWDLVIGATAGVMAMIVEGRRLQMRHLQWPVLASMLIAFAAGAPLFLLMRERHLQQLEDANG
;
A
#
# COMPACT_ATOMS: atom_id res chain seq x y z
N MET A 1 13.11 -4.20 -22.32
CA MET A 1 12.03 -3.57 -21.54
C MET A 1 12.18 -2.07 -21.66
N ASN A 2 11.16 -1.37 -22.14
CA ASN A 2 11.02 0.08 -22.07
C ASN A 2 10.84 0.52 -20.61
N GLY A 3 11.21 1.77 -20.29
CA GLY A 3 11.31 2.26 -18.90
C GLY A 3 10.03 2.09 -18.08
N SER A 4 8.86 2.27 -18.70
CA SER A 4 7.57 2.03 -18.06
C SER A 4 7.34 0.57 -17.66
N GLN A 5 7.66 -0.40 -18.53
CA GLN A 5 7.51 -1.82 -18.20
C GLN A 5 8.36 -2.22 -16.99
N GLY A 6 9.56 -1.66 -16.87
CA GLY A 6 10.41 -1.82 -15.69
C GLY A 6 9.76 -1.32 -14.41
N ARG A 7 9.23 -0.09 -14.43
CA ARG A 7 8.51 0.50 -13.29
C ARG A 7 7.31 -0.35 -12.87
N GLN A 8 6.49 -0.79 -13.83
CA GLN A 8 5.32 -1.62 -13.55
C GLN A 8 5.69 -2.96 -12.91
N LEU A 9 6.76 -3.60 -13.39
CA LEU A 9 7.23 -4.85 -12.79
C LEU A 9 7.66 -4.63 -11.34
N ILE A 10 8.42 -3.57 -11.06
CA ILE A 10 8.84 -3.22 -9.69
C ILE A 10 7.61 -2.98 -8.81
N TYR A 11 6.64 -2.20 -9.27
CA TYR A 11 5.43 -1.92 -8.49
C TYR A 11 4.59 -3.17 -8.26
N LEU A 12 4.51 -4.07 -9.24
CA LEU A 12 3.83 -5.35 -9.08
C LEU A 12 4.52 -6.22 -8.01
N LEU A 13 5.85 -6.36 -8.10
CA LEU A 13 6.63 -7.13 -7.12
C LEU A 13 6.52 -6.55 -5.71
N LEU A 14 6.55 -5.22 -5.58
CA LEU A 14 6.35 -4.55 -4.29
C LEU A 14 4.94 -4.76 -3.76
N THR A 15 3.91 -4.70 -4.62
CA THR A 15 2.51 -4.97 -4.22
C THR A 15 2.36 -6.39 -3.68
N ILE A 16 2.91 -7.38 -4.39
CA ILE A 16 2.88 -8.78 -3.97
C ILE A 16 3.65 -8.96 -2.67
N SER A 17 4.86 -8.42 -2.58
CA SER A 17 5.71 -8.54 -1.39
C SER A 17 5.07 -7.88 -0.18
N GLY A 18 4.53 -6.66 -0.34
CA GLY A 18 3.80 -5.95 0.71
C GLY A 18 2.60 -6.76 1.20
N THR A 19 1.82 -7.34 0.29
CA THR A 19 0.69 -8.21 0.64
C THR A 19 1.13 -9.45 1.40
N VAL A 20 2.10 -10.21 0.87
CA VAL A 20 2.53 -11.49 1.45
C VAL A 20 3.20 -11.30 2.81
N LEU A 21 4.13 -10.35 2.91
CA LEU A 21 4.89 -10.13 4.14
C LEU A 21 4.00 -9.63 5.28
N THR A 22 3.15 -8.65 5.00
CA THR A 22 2.26 -8.08 6.03
C THR A 22 1.19 -9.09 6.44
N GLN A 23 0.60 -9.81 5.49
CA GLN A 23 -0.43 -10.78 5.82
C GLN A 23 0.11 -11.99 6.57
N ARG A 24 1.35 -12.41 6.29
CA ARG A 24 2.03 -13.46 7.07
C ARG A 24 2.21 -13.03 8.53
N ALA A 25 2.65 -11.80 8.77
CA ALA A 25 2.78 -11.26 10.14
C ALA A 25 1.43 -11.17 10.86
N ASN A 26 0.37 -10.71 10.16
CA ASN A 26 -0.99 -10.67 10.71
C ASN A 26 -1.51 -12.06 11.07
N TRP A 27 -1.27 -13.07 10.23
CA TRP A 27 -1.69 -14.45 10.50
C TRP A 27 -0.95 -15.08 11.66
N GLN A 28 0.34 -14.78 11.81
CA GLN A 28 1.13 -15.21 12.95
C GLN A 28 0.57 -14.60 14.24
N PHE A 29 0.31 -13.30 14.25
CA PHE A 29 -0.30 -12.61 15.40
C PHE A 29 -1.66 -13.23 15.79
N ILE A 30 -2.54 -13.51 14.82
CA ILE A 30 -3.85 -14.13 15.10
C ILE A 30 -3.70 -15.52 15.75
N GLN A 31 -2.73 -16.32 15.29
CA GLN A 31 -2.48 -17.66 15.84
C GLN A 31 -1.92 -17.59 17.27
N GLU A 32 -1.01 -16.65 17.53
CA GLU A 32 -0.39 -16.47 18.85
C GLU A 32 -1.37 -15.93 19.90
N ASN A 33 -2.35 -15.12 19.48
CA ASN A 33 -3.30 -14.44 20.37
C ASN A 33 -4.70 -15.07 20.38
N GLY A 34 -4.90 -16.20 19.67
CA GLY A 34 -6.17 -16.91 19.63
C GLY A 34 -7.31 -16.17 18.92
N GLY A 35 -6.99 -15.18 18.08
CA GLY A 35 -7.97 -14.34 17.39
C GLY A 35 -7.41 -12.96 17.00
N PHE A 36 -8.22 -12.17 16.31
CA PHE A 36 -7.85 -10.78 16.00
C PHE A 36 -8.11 -9.88 17.20
N ALA A 37 -7.10 -9.72 18.05
CA ALA A 37 -7.13 -8.84 19.21
C ALA A 37 -6.48 -7.47 18.89
N LEU A 38 -7.26 -6.52 18.38
CA LEU A 38 -6.74 -5.21 17.95
C LEU A 38 -6.02 -4.44 19.07
N GLY A 39 -6.55 -4.48 20.30
CA GLY A 39 -5.91 -3.82 21.45
C GLY A 39 -4.52 -4.37 21.75
N GLU A 40 -4.39 -5.70 21.68
CA GLU A 40 -3.13 -6.41 21.90
C GLU A 40 -2.13 -6.13 20.76
N PHE A 41 -2.62 -6.04 19.52
CA PHE A 41 -1.79 -5.67 18.36
C PHE A 41 -1.16 -4.28 18.55
N ILE A 42 -1.96 -3.31 18.98
CA ILE A 42 -1.48 -1.94 19.24
C ILE A 42 -0.51 -1.93 20.42
N ALA A 43 -0.81 -2.67 21.50
CA ALA A 43 0.07 -2.78 22.66
C ALA A 43 1.44 -3.36 22.29
N GLN A 44 1.48 -4.44 21.49
CA GLN A 44 2.72 -5.06 21.04
C GLN A 44 3.50 -4.18 20.05
N ALA A 45 2.81 -3.53 19.11
CA ALA A 45 3.44 -2.56 18.21
C ALA A 45 4.07 -1.38 18.98
N GLY A 46 3.44 -0.97 20.08
CA GLY A 46 3.93 0.10 20.96
C GLY A 46 4.87 -0.34 22.09
N ALA A 47 5.15 -1.63 22.25
CA ALA A 47 5.86 -2.15 23.43
C ALA A 47 7.34 -1.73 23.49
N THR A 48 7.94 -1.39 22.35
CA THR A 48 9.34 -0.97 22.26
C THR A 48 9.45 0.40 21.58
N ALA A 49 10.51 1.16 21.91
CA ALA A 49 10.76 2.44 21.26
C ALA A 49 10.93 2.31 19.73
N ALA A 50 11.55 1.22 19.26
CA ALA A 50 11.69 0.93 17.84
C ALA A 50 10.32 0.64 17.18
N GLY A 51 9.46 -0.15 17.81
CA GLY A 51 8.11 -0.42 17.34
C GLY A 51 7.24 0.83 17.29
N GLN A 52 7.33 1.69 18.31
CA GLN A 52 6.65 2.99 18.32
C GLN A 52 7.13 3.88 17.18
N SER A 53 8.45 4.00 16.97
CA SER A 53 9.01 4.79 15.86
C SER A 53 8.47 4.32 14.51
N LEU A 54 8.52 3.01 14.24
CA LEU A 54 8.00 2.42 13.00
C LEU A 54 6.48 2.62 12.85
N SER A 55 5.73 2.56 13.95
CA SER A 55 4.29 2.79 13.95
C SER A 55 3.96 4.24 13.59
N TRP A 56 4.69 5.21 14.15
CA TRP A 56 4.52 6.63 13.81
C TRP A 56 4.92 6.92 12.36
N ASP A 57 6.04 6.37 11.89
CA ASP A 57 6.46 6.48 10.49
C ASP A 57 5.37 5.94 9.56
N LEU A 58 4.78 4.79 9.90
CA LEU A 58 3.69 4.20 9.14
C LEU A 58 2.44 5.06 9.17
N VAL A 59 1.98 5.53 10.34
CA VAL A 59 0.74 6.32 10.46
C VAL A 59 0.86 7.63 9.69
N ILE A 60 1.95 8.37 9.88
CA ILE A 60 2.17 9.67 9.23
C ILE A 60 2.37 9.46 7.72
N GLY A 61 3.24 8.53 7.34
CA GLY A 61 3.54 8.22 5.95
C GLY A 61 2.34 7.68 5.18
N ALA A 62 1.56 6.77 5.77
CA ALA A 62 0.35 6.23 5.16
C ALA A 62 -0.73 7.30 4.98
N THR A 63 -0.91 8.18 5.97
CA THR A 63 -1.89 9.27 5.88
C THR A 63 -1.54 10.22 4.74
N ALA A 64 -0.29 10.69 4.69
CA ALA A 64 0.20 11.54 3.61
C ALA A 64 0.12 10.84 2.24
N GLY A 65 0.52 9.57 2.19
CA GLY A 65 0.49 8.75 0.98
C GLY A 65 -0.92 8.55 0.44
N VAL A 66 -1.89 8.18 1.28
CA VAL A 66 -3.30 8.00 0.88
C VAL A 66 -3.90 9.33 0.39
N MET A 67 -3.61 10.45 1.07
CA MET A 67 -4.04 11.77 0.58
C MET A 67 -3.46 12.07 -0.81
N ALA A 68 -2.16 11.83 -1.02
CA ALA A 68 -1.52 12.03 -2.31
C ALA A 68 -2.11 11.13 -3.40
N MET A 69 -2.39 9.85 -3.07
CA MET A 69 -3.06 8.91 -3.97
C MET A 69 -4.44 9.43 -4.40
N ILE A 70 -5.24 9.94 -3.46
CA ILE A 70 -6.57 10.48 -3.75
C ILE A 70 -6.49 11.73 -4.63
N VAL A 71 -5.62 12.67 -4.27
CA VAL A 71 -5.45 13.93 -5.01
C VAL A 71 -4.96 13.68 -6.43
N GLU A 72 -3.89 12.92 -6.61
CA GLU A 72 -3.32 12.61 -7.91
C GLU A 72 -4.27 11.74 -8.74
N GLY A 73 -4.90 10.73 -8.14
CA GLY A 73 -5.84 9.86 -8.84
C GLY A 73 -7.05 10.62 -9.37
N ARG A 74 -7.57 11.61 -8.61
CA ARG A 74 -8.63 12.51 -9.08
C ARG A 74 -8.14 13.46 -10.17
N ARG A 75 -6.94 14.03 -10.01
CA ARG A 75 -6.33 14.93 -11.00
C ARG A 75 -6.14 14.24 -12.37
N LEU A 76 -5.73 12.98 -12.36
CA LEU A 76 -5.54 12.16 -13.56
C LEU A 76 -6.83 11.52 -14.07
N GLN A 77 -7.97 11.74 -13.40
CA GLN A 77 -9.27 11.11 -13.72
C GLN A 77 -9.18 9.58 -13.79
N MET A 78 -8.35 8.96 -12.95
CA MET A 78 -8.16 7.51 -12.92
C MET A 78 -9.45 6.80 -12.49
N ARG A 79 -9.85 5.79 -13.26
CA ARG A 79 -10.96 4.90 -12.87
C ARG A 79 -10.49 3.93 -11.79
N HIS A 80 -11.37 3.59 -10.85
CA HIS A 80 -11.14 2.59 -9.79
C HIS A 80 -10.09 2.93 -8.71
N LEU A 81 -9.89 4.22 -8.42
CA LEU A 81 -9.01 4.68 -7.33
C LEU A 81 -9.33 4.09 -5.94
N GLN A 82 -10.56 3.60 -5.74
CA GLN A 82 -10.98 2.92 -4.52
C GLN A 82 -10.15 1.66 -4.21
N TRP A 83 -9.71 0.89 -5.21
CA TRP A 83 -8.99 -0.37 -4.97
C TRP A 83 -7.66 -0.18 -4.25
N PRO A 84 -6.74 0.69 -4.70
CA PRO A 84 -5.49 0.89 -3.99
C PRO A 84 -5.68 1.58 -2.64
N VAL A 85 -6.67 2.46 -2.49
CA VAL A 85 -7.00 3.08 -1.19
C VAL A 85 -7.51 2.03 -0.20
N LEU A 86 -8.44 1.16 -0.63
CA LEU A 86 -8.94 0.05 0.20
C LEU A 86 -7.82 -0.95 0.51
N ALA A 87 -6.95 -1.26 -0.43
CA ALA A 87 -5.79 -2.13 -0.19
C ALA A 87 -4.84 -1.54 0.87
N SER A 88 -4.63 -0.22 0.86
CA SER A 88 -3.82 0.47 1.89
C SER A 88 -4.40 0.34 3.30
N MET A 89 -5.72 0.24 3.44
CA MET A 89 -6.39 0.17 4.75
C MET A 89 -6.72 -1.25 5.20
N LEU A 90 -7.13 -2.12 4.28
CA LEU A 90 -7.61 -3.47 4.57
C LEU A 90 -6.49 -4.53 4.58
N ILE A 91 -5.43 -4.30 3.82
CA ILE A 91 -4.29 -5.22 3.72
C ILE A 91 -3.11 -4.60 4.43
N ALA A 92 -2.51 -3.58 3.81
CA ALA A 92 -1.42 -2.79 4.35
C ALA A 92 -1.10 -1.63 3.41
N PHE A 93 -0.63 -0.51 3.95
CA PHE A 93 -0.12 0.60 3.15
C PHE A 93 1.02 0.15 2.21
N ALA A 94 1.87 -0.78 2.66
CA ALA A 94 2.95 -1.39 1.87
C ALA A 94 2.45 -2.15 0.63
N ALA A 95 1.18 -2.57 0.58
CA ALA A 95 0.56 -3.18 -0.59
C ALA A 95 -0.19 -2.15 -1.45
N GLY A 96 -0.97 -1.26 -0.81
CA GLY A 96 -1.82 -0.32 -1.54
C GLY A 96 -1.05 0.80 -2.25
N ALA A 97 0.03 1.31 -1.67
CA ALA A 97 0.86 2.34 -2.29
C ALA A 97 1.50 1.89 -3.63
N PRO A 98 2.21 0.74 -3.70
CA PRO A 98 2.74 0.27 -4.99
C PRO A 98 1.63 -0.14 -5.96
N LEU A 99 0.48 -0.63 -5.49
CA LEU A 99 -0.67 -0.91 -6.36
C LEU A 99 -1.18 0.37 -7.04
N PHE A 100 -1.25 1.47 -6.31
CA PHE A 100 -1.59 2.77 -6.88
C PHE A 100 -0.59 3.19 -7.96
N LEU A 101 0.71 3.07 -7.68
CA LEU A 101 1.77 3.42 -8.63
C LEU A 101 1.67 2.57 -9.90
N LEU A 102 1.38 1.27 -9.78
CA LEU A 102 1.16 0.38 -10.91
C LEU A 102 -0.04 0.83 -11.76
N MET A 103 -1.18 1.14 -11.14
CA MET A 103 -2.37 1.60 -11.84
C MET A 103 -2.15 2.95 -12.51
N ARG A 104 -1.46 3.87 -11.82
CA ARG A 104 -1.12 5.20 -12.35
C ARG A 104 -0.23 5.10 -13.57
N GLU A 105 0.81 4.27 -13.51
CA GLU A 105 1.73 4.07 -14.63
C GLU A 105 1.01 3.54 -15.88
N ARG A 106 0.11 2.56 -15.71
CA ARG A 106 -0.72 2.03 -16.80
C ARG A 106 -1.67 3.06 -17.38
N HIS A 107 -2.30 3.88 -16.53
CA HIS A 107 -3.21 4.93 -16.96
C HIS A 107 -2.47 6.00 -17.77
N LEU A 108 -1.28 6.42 -17.33
CA LEU A 108 -0.46 7.39 -18.06
C LEU A 108 -0.04 6.88 -19.43
N GLN A 109 0.34 5.59 -19.54
CA GLN A 109 0.62 4.99 -20.84
C GLN A 109 -0.58 5.01 -21.78
N GLN A 110 -1.77 4.66 -21.28
CA GLN A 110 -2.98 4.69 -22.10
C GLN A 110 -3.28 6.09 -22.63
N LEU A 111 -3.02 7.13 -21.84
CA LEU A 111 -3.16 8.52 -22.26
C LEU A 111 -2.09 8.94 -23.29
N GLU A 112 -0.86 8.45 -23.15
CA GLU A 112 0.22 8.70 -24.12
C GLU A 112 -0.08 8.03 -25.46
N ASP A 113 -0.48 6.75 -25.43
CA ASP A 113 -0.85 5.98 -26.62
C ASP A 113 -2.09 6.53 -27.34
N ALA A 114 -3.01 7.19 -26.62
CA ALA A 114 -4.20 7.81 -27.21
C ALA A 114 -3.94 9.20 -27.83
N ASN A 115 -2.83 9.86 -27.46
CA ASN A 115 -2.46 11.19 -27.93
C ASN A 115 -1.38 11.16 -29.04
N GLY A 116 -0.78 9.99 -29.32
CA GLY A 116 0.19 9.76 -30.40
C GLY A 116 -0.46 9.24 -31.67
#